data_AF-A4NXG5-F1
#
_entry.id   AF-A4NXG5-F1
#
_cell.length_a   1.000
_cell.length_b   1.000
_cell.length_c   1.000
_cell.angle_alpha   90.00
_cell.angle_beta   90.00
_cell.angle_gamma   90.00
#
_symmetry.space_group_name_H-M   'P 1'
#
loop_
_entity.id
_entity.type
_entity.pdbx_description
1 polymer ?
#
loop_
_entity_poly.entity_id
_entity_poly.type
_entity_poly.pdbx_seq_one_letter_code
_entity_poly.pdbx_strand_id
1 'polypeptide(L)'
;MSLVLDWRYDKNRILETYLNEIYLGQNGDTQIHGFELASQFYFGRSIREISLDQIALLVGMVKGPSLYNPWRNPQNALERRNIVLKLMLEHKMIGYELYQLLSQRPLGVQKKGQISRKYPAFIQTLQADLRRELGEHKISSLLGARIFPQWI
;
A
#
# COMPACT_ATOMS: atom_id res chain seq x y z
N MET A 1 -1.10 -13.04 -23.39
CA MET A 1 -0.94 -13.56 -22.01
C MET A 1 -2.21 -13.47 -21.16
N SER A 2 -3.05 -12.43 -21.32
CA SER A 2 -4.29 -12.25 -20.53
C SER A 2 -5.32 -13.40 -20.66
N LEU A 3 -5.50 -14.00 -21.85
CA LEU A 3 -6.46 -15.10 -22.07
C LEU A 3 -6.09 -16.41 -21.34
N VAL A 4 -4.79 -16.70 -21.18
CA VAL A 4 -4.32 -17.95 -20.55
C VAL A 4 -4.44 -17.87 -19.02
N LEU A 5 -4.30 -16.67 -18.45
CA LEU A 5 -4.47 -16.44 -17.01
C LEU A 5 -5.93 -16.63 -16.58
N ASP A 6 -6.88 -16.08 -17.33
CA ASP A 6 -8.32 -16.16 -17.04
C ASP A 6 -8.87 -17.59 -17.19
N TRP A 7 -8.24 -18.41 -18.03
CA TRP A 7 -8.64 -19.82 -18.22
C TRP A 7 -8.04 -20.78 -17.19
N ARG A 8 -6.92 -20.41 -16.55
CA ARG A 8 -6.17 -21.29 -15.62
C ARG A 8 -6.33 -20.95 -14.14
N TYR A 9 -6.75 -19.73 -13.81
CA TYR A 9 -6.88 -19.28 -12.43
C TYR A 9 -8.26 -18.70 -12.13
N ASP A 10 -8.74 -18.93 -10.92
CA ASP A 10 -9.97 -18.30 -10.42
C ASP A 10 -9.84 -16.76 -10.42
N LYS A 11 -10.93 -16.06 -10.75
CA LYS A 11 -10.94 -14.59 -10.83
C LYS A 11 -10.53 -13.94 -9.51
N ASN A 12 -10.88 -14.54 -8.37
CA ASN A 12 -10.47 -14.02 -7.07
C ASN A 12 -8.95 -14.12 -6.88
N ARG A 13 -8.32 -15.18 -7.39
CA ARG A 13 -6.87 -15.36 -7.30
C ARG A 13 -6.12 -14.34 -8.17
N ILE A 14 -6.65 -14.03 -9.35
CA ILE A 14 -6.10 -13.00 -10.23
C ILE A 14 -6.17 -11.63 -9.54
N LEU A 15 -7.33 -11.30 -8.97
CA LEU A 15 -7.53 -10.04 -8.26
C LEU A 15 -6.63 -9.93 -7.02
N GLU A 16 -6.56 -10.99 -6.20
CA GLU A 16 -5.68 -11.04 -5.04
C GLU A 16 -4.22 -10.78 -5.42
N THR A 17 -3.73 -11.46 -6.46
CA THR A 17 -2.36 -11.30 -6.96
C THR A 17 -2.14 -9.85 -7.42
N TYR A 18 -3.08 -9.29 -8.18
CA TYR A 18 -3.01 -7.91 -8.64
C TYR A 18 -2.93 -6.91 -7.47
N LEU A 19 -3.78 -7.08 -6.45
CA LEU A 19 -3.82 -6.19 -5.29
C LEU A 19 -2.54 -6.25 -4.45
N ASN A 20 -1.77 -7.33 -4.53
CA ASN A 20 -0.49 -7.48 -3.82
C ASN A 20 0.72 -7.01 -4.64
N GLU A 21 0.66 -7.08 -5.97
CA GLU A 21 1.81 -6.81 -6.85
C GLU A 21 1.84 -5.39 -7.43
N ILE A 22 0.70 -4.69 -7.44
CA ILE A 22 0.62 -3.38 -8.09
C ILE A 22 1.55 -2.35 -7.43
N TYR A 23 2.36 -1.68 -8.25
CA TYR A 23 3.26 -0.62 -7.78
C TYR A 23 2.46 0.62 -7.38
N LEU A 24 2.68 1.12 -6.16
CA LEU A 24 1.96 2.26 -5.57
C LEU A 24 2.88 3.37 -5.06
N GLY A 25 4.19 3.16 -5.01
CA GLY A 25 5.10 4.22 -4.61
C GLY A 25 6.54 3.77 -4.42
N GLN A 26 7.39 4.73 -4.04
CA GLN A 26 8.81 4.50 -3.81
C GLN A 26 9.25 5.12 -2.48
N ASN A 27 10.07 4.40 -1.74
CA ASN A 27 10.78 4.88 -0.56
C ASN A 27 12.30 4.69 -0.71
N GLY A 28 13.00 5.74 -1.13
CA GLY A 28 14.43 5.63 -1.46
C GLY A 28 14.63 4.59 -2.56
N ASP A 29 15.36 3.51 -2.26
CA ASP A 29 15.61 2.40 -3.19
C ASP A 29 14.57 1.27 -3.11
N THR A 30 13.60 1.38 -2.19
CA THR A 30 12.57 0.35 -1.98
C THR A 30 11.28 0.70 -2.71
N GLN A 31 10.81 -0.21 -3.56
CA GLN A 31 9.50 -0.11 -4.22
C GLN A 31 8.39 -0.53 -3.25
N ILE A 32 7.26 0.17 -3.29
CA ILE A 32 6.06 -0.13 -2.50
C ILE A 32 5.05 -0.79 -3.43
N HIS A 33 4.90 -2.10 -3.27
CA HIS A 33 3.93 -2.92 -3.99
C HIS A 33 2.80 -3.35 -3.07
N GLY A 34 1.60 -3.36 -3.63
CA GLY A 34 0.41 -3.85 -2.98
C GLY A 34 -0.26 -2.87 -2.01
N PHE A 35 -1.57 -3.04 -1.85
CA PHE A 35 -2.40 -2.10 -1.11
C PHE A 35 -2.13 -2.11 0.40
N GLU A 36 -1.86 -3.27 1.01
CA GLU A 36 -1.58 -3.35 2.45
C GLU A 36 -0.31 -2.58 2.82
N LEU A 37 0.79 -2.81 2.08
CA LEU A 37 2.04 -2.10 2.33
C LEU A 37 1.89 -0.61 2.02
N ALA A 38 1.18 -0.25 0.94
CA ALA A 38 0.90 1.14 0.62
C ALA A 38 0.07 1.84 1.71
N SER A 39 -0.91 1.15 2.30
CA SER A 39 -1.70 1.68 3.42
C SER A 39 -0.83 2.00 4.63
N GLN A 40 0.05 1.07 5.02
CA GLN A 40 1.01 1.31 6.10
C GLN A 40 2.00 2.43 5.75
N PHE A 41 2.40 2.51 4.49
CA PHE A 41 3.36 3.50 4.00
C PHE A 41 2.80 4.93 3.92
N TYR A 42 1.54 5.11 3.52
CA TYR A 42 0.93 6.43 3.39
C TYR A 42 0.16 6.86 4.65
N PHE A 43 -0.41 5.92 5.41
CA PHE A 43 -1.31 6.21 6.53
C PHE A 43 -0.89 5.61 7.87
N GLY A 44 0.10 4.71 7.90
CA GLY A 44 0.57 4.06 9.12
C GLY A 44 -0.45 3.08 9.72
N ARG A 45 -1.40 2.59 8.92
CA ARG A 45 -2.51 1.73 9.35
C ARG A 45 -2.72 0.57 8.38
N SER A 46 -3.34 -0.51 8.86
CA SER A 46 -3.73 -1.62 7.98
C SER A 46 -4.79 -1.17 6.98
N ILE A 47 -4.86 -1.81 5.81
CA ILE A 47 -5.87 -1.49 4.79
C ILE A 47 -7.31 -1.60 5.33
N ARG A 48 -7.52 -2.43 6.35
CA ARG A 48 -8.82 -2.65 6.99
C ARG A 48 -9.25 -1.50 7.91
N GLU A 49 -8.34 -0.59 8.24
CA GLU A 49 -8.51 0.48 9.22
C GLU A 49 -8.53 1.89 8.61
N ILE A 50 -8.26 1.98 7.30
CA ILE A 50 -8.24 3.26 6.59
C ILE A 50 -9.63 3.65 6.10
N SER A 51 -9.86 4.95 5.97
CA SER A 51 -11.15 5.49 5.53
C SER A 51 -11.35 5.34 4.02
N LEU A 52 -12.60 5.48 3.57
CA LEU A 52 -12.94 5.32 2.16
C LEU A 52 -12.23 6.32 1.24
N ASP A 53 -12.00 7.55 1.70
CA ASP A 53 -11.23 8.56 0.97
C ASP A 53 -9.74 8.20 0.85
N GLN A 54 -9.19 7.51 1.84
CA GLN A 54 -7.82 6.99 1.80
C GLN A 54 -7.71 5.80 0.83
N ILE A 55 -8.71 4.92 0.81
CA ILE A 55 -8.81 3.84 -0.21
C ILE A 55 -8.91 4.46 -1.61
N ALA A 56 -9.76 5.47 -1.80
CA ALA A 56 -9.93 6.16 -3.07
C ALA A 56 -8.62 6.82 -3.55
N LEU A 57 -7.79 7.30 -2.63
CA LEU A 57 -6.46 7.83 -2.96
C LEU A 57 -5.57 6.72 -3.52
N LEU A 58 -5.42 5.60 -2.81
CA LEU A 58 -4.59 4.47 -3.27
C LEU A 58 -5.05 3.94 -4.63
N VAL A 59 -6.36 3.76 -4.82
CA VAL A 59 -6.95 3.36 -6.12
C VAL A 59 -6.63 4.40 -7.20
N GLY A 60 -6.74 5.69 -6.88
CA GLY A 60 -6.41 6.77 -7.81
C GLY A 60 -4.95 6.75 -8.27
N MET A 61 -4.05 6.38 -7.35
CA MET A 61 -2.61 6.30 -7.59
C MET A 61 -2.20 5.17 -8.53
N VAL A 62 -2.97 4.09 -8.62
CA VAL A 62 -2.71 2.97 -9.56
C VAL A 62 -2.47 3.47 -10.99
N LYS A 63 -3.19 4.51 -11.44
CA LYS A 63 -3.05 5.08 -12.79
C LYS A 63 -1.67 5.73 -13.01
N GLY A 64 -1.04 6.22 -11.95
CA GLY A 64 0.23 6.94 -12.05
C GLY A 64 0.80 7.24 -10.66
N PRO A 65 1.50 6.27 -10.02
CA PRO A 65 1.94 6.41 -8.64
C PRO A 65 2.89 7.59 -8.41
N SER A 66 3.70 7.93 -9.41
CA SER A 66 4.59 9.09 -9.37
C SER A 66 3.83 10.42 -9.58
N LEU A 67 2.87 10.45 -10.51
CA LEU A 67 2.10 11.65 -10.84
C LEU A 67 1.16 12.04 -9.70
N TYR A 68 0.51 11.05 -9.10
CA TYR A 68 -0.44 11.22 -8.00
C TYR A 68 0.19 10.97 -6.63
N ASN A 69 1.52 11.09 -6.54
CA ASN A 69 2.22 10.94 -5.26
C ASN A 69 1.80 12.06 -4.29
N PRO A 70 1.20 11.75 -3.13
CA PRO A 70 0.60 12.75 -2.26
C PRO A 70 1.63 13.64 -1.53
N TRP A 71 2.91 13.24 -1.48
CA TRP A 71 3.97 14.09 -0.92
C TRP A 71 4.63 14.99 -1.96
N ARG A 72 4.67 14.59 -3.22
CA ARG A 72 5.26 15.39 -4.31
C ARG A 72 4.24 16.32 -4.95
N ASN A 73 3.05 15.79 -5.26
CA ASN A 73 2.00 16.46 -6.00
C ASN A 73 0.66 16.36 -5.24
N PRO A 74 0.54 16.99 -4.04
CA PRO A 74 -0.64 16.85 -3.19
C PRO A 74 -1.92 17.31 -3.90
N GLN A 75 -1.86 18.37 -4.72
CA GLN A 75 -3.03 18.85 -5.46
C GLN A 75 -3.53 17.82 -6.48
N ASN A 76 -2.63 17.27 -7.31
CA ASN A 76 -2.97 16.23 -8.28
C ASN A 76 -3.53 14.98 -7.59
N ALA A 77 -2.95 14.60 -6.46
CA ALA A 77 -3.42 13.47 -5.66
C ALA A 77 -4.84 13.70 -5.12
N LEU A 78 -5.13 14.91 -4.62
CA LEU A 78 -6.44 15.30 -4.11
C LEU A 78 -7.50 15.27 -5.20
N GLU A 79 -7.22 15.87 -6.35
CA GLU A 79 -8.11 15.87 -7.51
C GLU A 79 -8.36 14.43 -8.00
N ARG A 80 -7.31 13.62 -8.07
CA ARG A 80 -7.42 12.23 -8.52
C ARG A 80 -8.25 11.37 -7.57
N ARG A 81 -8.06 11.52 -6.26
CA ARG A 81 -8.90 10.87 -5.23
C ARG A 81 -10.36 11.28 -5.40
N ASN A 82 -10.63 12.56 -5.60
CA ASN A 82 -12.00 13.07 -5.75
C ASN A 82 -12.67 12.56 -7.03
N ILE A 83 -11.91 12.33 -8.11
CA ILE A 83 -12.43 11.63 -9.30
C ILE A 83 -12.86 10.20 -8.93
N VAL A 84 -12.07 9.46 -8.15
CA VAL A 84 -12.44 8.10 -7.72
C VAL A 84 -13.71 8.14 -6.86
N LEU A 85 -13.80 9.05 -5.89
CA LEU A 85 -15.00 9.23 -5.06
C LEU A 85 -16.23 9.57 -5.92
N LYS A 86 -16.08 10.41 -6.95
CA LYS A 86 -17.16 10.74 -7.88
C LYS A 86 -17.63 9.52 -8.67
N LEU A 87 -16.70 8.70 -9.16
CA LEU A 87 -17.05 7.43 -9.81
C LEU A 87 -17.81 6.50 -8.86
N MET A 88 -17.41 6.42 -7.58
CA MET A 88 -18.14 5.62 -6.59
C MET A 88 -19.58 6.12 -6.38
N LEU A 89 -19.80 7.44 -6.40
CA LEU A 89 -21.13 8.04 -6.35
C LEU A 89 -21.95 7.68 -7.60
N GLU A 90 -21.37 7.84 -8.80
CA GLU A 90 -22.01 7.52 -10.09
C GLU A 90 -22.42 6.04 -10.17
N HIS A 91 -21.59 5.15 -9.63
CA HIS A 91 -21.87 3.72 -9.51
C HIS A 91 -22.73 3.34 -8.31
N LYS A 92 -23.29 4.33 -7.58
CA LYS A 92 -24.17 4.13 -6.41
C LYS A 92 -23.54 3.35 -5.26
N MET A 93 -22.21 3.33 -5.16
CA MET A 93 -21.48 2.73 -4.04
C MET A 93 -21.51 3.61 -2.79
N ILE A 94 -21.67 4.92 -2.97
CA ILE A 94 -21.82 5.91 -1.89
C ILE A 94 -22.94 6.90 -2.21
N GLY A 95 -23.52 7.49 -1.15
CA GLY A 95 -24.50 8.58 -1.28
C GLY A 95 -23.84 9.94 -1.53
N TYR A 96 -24.63 10.90 -2.01
CA TYR A 96 -24.16 12.26 -2.32
C TYR A 96 -23.59 13.00 -1.10
N GLU A 97 -24.24 12.87 0.06
CA GLU A 97 -23.78 13.50 1.31
C GLU A 97 -22.40 12.99 1.73
N LEU A 98 -22.19 11.67 1.66
CA LEU A 98 -20.90 11.06 1.96
C LEU A 98 -19.82 11.50 0.96
N TYR A 99 -20.16 11.57 -0.33
CA TYR A 99 -19.25 12.12 -1.35
C TYR A 99 -18.81 13.56 -1.02
N GLN A 100 -19.77 14.43 -0.70
CA GLN A 100 -19.48 15.83 -0.34
C GLN A 100 -18.54 15.90 0.86
N LEU A 101 -18.84 15.16 1.93
CA LEU A 101 -18.00 15.09 3.13
C LEU A 101 -16.57 14.62 2.78
N LEU A 102 -16.44 13.49 2.09
CA LEU A 102 -15.14 12.86 1.81
C LEU A 102 -14.29 13.67 0.82
N SER A 103 -14.91 14.31 -0.16
CA SER A 103 -14.20 15.11 -1.19
C SER A 103 -13.50 16.34 -0.61
N GLN A 104 -14.01 16.87 0.50
CA GLN A 104 -13.46 18.03 1.21
C GLN A 104 -12.40 17.66 2.25
N ARG A 105 -12.26 16.38 2.61
CA ARG A 105 -11.24 15.96 3.57
C ARG A 105 -9.84 16.17 3.00
N PRO A 106 -8.84 16.53 3.83
CA PRO A 106 -7.44 16.50 3.42
C PRO A 106 -7.01 15.06 3.08
N LEU A 107 -5.88 14.89 2.41
CA LEU A 107 -5.37 13.57 2.00
C LEU A 107 -5.08 12.62 3.17
N GLY A 108 -4.88 13.15 4.37
CA GLY A 108 -4.67 12.33 5.57
C GLY A 108 -3.39 11.47 5.55
N VAL A 109 -2.43 11.80 4.69
CA VAL A 109 -1.15 11.08 4.60
C VAL A 109 -0.21 11.49 5.73
N GLN A 110 0.53 10.53 6.27
CA GLN A 110 1.56 10.80 7.27
C GLN A 110 2.69 11.65 6.69
N LYS A 111 3.42 12.37 7.55
CA LYS A 111 4.56 13.19 7.10
C LYS A 111 5.66 12.30 6.54
N LYS A 112 6.17 12.65 5.36
CA LYS A 112 7.32 11.96 4.76
C LYS A 112 8.49 11.99 5.74
N GLY A 113 9.09 10.82 6.00
CA GLY A 113 10.18 10.66 6.98
C GLY A 113 9.72 10.20 8.37
N GLN A 114 8.41 10.20 8.67
CA GLN A 114 7.86 9.51 9.86
C GLN A 114 7.65 8.02 9.64
N ILE A 115 8.04 7.48 8.48
CA ILE A 115 8.15 6.03 8.25
C ILE A 115 9.31 5.55 9.11
N SER A 116 9.01 5.39 10.39
CA SER A 116 9.97 5.02 11.41
C SER A 116 10.42 3.61 11.09
N ARG A 117 11.72 3.44 10.78
CA ARG A 117 12.38 2.19 11.11
C ARG A 117 12.32 2.12 12.62
N LYS A 118 11.26 1.52 13.17
CA LYS A 118 10.97 1.58 14.62
C LYS A 118 12.18 1.18 15.46
N TYR A 119 13.07 0.34 14.93
CA TYR A 119 14.28 -0.10 15.63
C TYR A 119 15.44 -0.41 14.66
N PRO A 120 16.21 0.59 14.16
CA PRO A 120 17.23 0.34 13.15
C PRO A 120 18.40 -0.50 13.68
N ALA A 121 18.85 -0.25 14.91
CA ALA A 121 19.90 -1.03 15.56
C ALA A 121 19.46 -2.48 15.82
N PHE A 122 18.22 -2.67 16.29
CA PHE A 122 17.65 -4.01 16.48
C PHE A 122 17.59 -4.80 15.16
N ILE A 123 17.16 -4.17 14.06
CA ILE A 123 17.10 -4.85 12.76
C ILE A 123 18.50 -5.26 12.29
N GLN A 124 19.54 -4.45 12.55
CA GLN A 124 20.92 -4.83 12.24
C GLN A 124 21.37 -6.06 13.05
N THR A 125 21.08 -6.09 14.35
CA THR A 125 21.39 -7.24 15.20
C THR A 125 20.60 -8.48 14.77
N LEU A 126 19.29 -8.34 14.54
CA LEU A 126 18.43 -9.42 14.06
C LEU A 126 18.93 -10.01 12.74
N GLN A 127 19.38 -9.17 11.80
CA GLN A 127 19.98 -9.63 10.55
C GLN A 127 21.29 -10.40 10.77
N ALA A 128 22.13 -9.95 11.70
CA ALA A 128 23.36 -10.64 12.06
C ALA A 128 23.08 -12.00 12.73
N ASP A 129 22.10 -12.08 13.61
CA ASP A 129 21.69 -13.30 14.30
C ASP A 129 21.05 -14.30 13.34
N LEU A 130 20.13 -13.86 12.48
CA LEU A 130 19.52 -14.70 11.44
C LEU A 130 20.56 -15.29 10.49
N ARG A 131 21.58 -14.50 10.11
CA ARG A 131 22.70 -14.99 9.29
C ARG A 131 23.52 -16.05 10.01
N ARG A 132 23.75 -15.88 11.31
CA ARG A 132 24.50 -16.85 12.14
C ARG A 132 23.74 -18.16 12.32
N GLU A 133 22.44 -18.10 12.57
CA GLU A 133 21.63 -19.28 12.89
C GLU A 133 21.14 -20.05 11.66
N LEU A 134 20.74 -19.36 10.58
CA LEU A 134 20.11 -19.98 9.42
C LEU A 134 21.06 -20.16 8.23
N GLY A 135 22.17 -19.41 8.19
CA GLY A 135 23.08 -19.35 7.06
C GLY A 135 22.49 -18.58 5.86
N GLU A 136 23.37 -18.00 5.02
CA GLU A 136 22.99 -17.14 3.87
C GLU A 136 21.97 -17.81 2.92
N HIS A 137 22.06 -19.13 2.73
CA HIS A 137 21.22 -19.88 1.78
C HIS A 137 19.77 -20.07 2.23
N LYS A 138 19.46 -20.03 3.54
CA LYS A 138 18.08 -20.15 4.02
C LYS A 138 17.37 -18.81 4.11
N ILE A 139 18.09 -17.69 4.14
CA ILE A 139 17.48 -16.35 4.20
C ILE A 139 16.65 -16.07 2.95
N SER A 140 17.11 -16.51 1.78
CA SER A 140 16.34 -16.41 0.53
C SER A 140 15.06 -17.26 0.53
N SER A 141 15.02 -18.33 1.33
CA SER A 141 13.81 -19.15 1.50
C SER A 141 12.77 -18.56 2.47
N LEU A 142 13.06 -17.42 3.13
CA LEU A 142 12.16 -16.76 4.07
C LEU A 142 11.17 -15.77 3.41
N LEU A 143 10.96 -15.85 2.09
CA LEU A 143 9.94 -15.06 1.39
C LEU A 143 8.55 -15.28 2.04
N GLY A 144 8.00 -14.23 2.64
CA GLY A 144 6.71 -14.28 3.35
C GLY A 144 6.76 -14.77 4.81
N ALA A 145 7.94 -15.03 5.37
CA ALA A 145 8.08 -15.45 6.76
C ALA A 145 7.69 -14.34 7.75
N ARG A 146 7.03 -14.72 8.85
CA ARG A 146 6.75 -13.84 9.99
C ARG A 146 7.79 -14.10 11.08
N ILE A 147 8.56 -13.09 11.42
CA ILE A 147 9.59 -13.18 12.47
C ILE A 147 9.01 -12.62 13.77
N PHE A 148 8.95 -13.46 14.81
CA PHE A 148 8.49 -13.10 16.14
C PHE A 148 9.70 -13.05 17.09
N PRO A 149 10.28 -11.87 17.34
CA PRO A 149 11.39 -11.76 18.29
C PRO A 149 10.88 -11.93 19.74
N GLN A 150 11.64 -12.62 20.59
CA GLN A 150 11.23 -12.94 21.97
C GLN A 150 11.31 -11.76 22.97
N TRP A 151 11.62 -10.56 22.51
CA TRP A 151 11.96 -9.41 23.37
C TRP A 151 10.96 -8.25 23.24
N ILE A 152 9.76 -8.51 22.72
CA ILE A 152 8.63 -7.56 22.60
C ILE A 152 7.38 -8.25 23.16
#